data_AF-A0A0F7PIN4-F1
#
_entry.id   AF-A0A0F7PIN4-F1
#
_cell.length_a   1.000
_cell.length_b   1.000
_cell.length_c   1.000
_cell.angle_alpha   90.00
_cell.angle_beta   90.00
_cell.angle_gamma   90.00
#
_symmetry.space_group_name_H-M   'P 1'
#
loop_
_entity.id
_entity.type
_entity.pdbx_description
1 polymer ?
#
loop_
_entity_poly.entity_id
_entity_poly.type
_entity_poly.pdbx_seq_one_letter_code
_entity_poly.pdbx_strand_id
1 'polypeptide(L)'
;MILHKTELFSVTAKAAALIALLLALYPNFAFAHGEEDHCMAVKASVADAGFSDVAKVTCEDGKAIITSDTYPAHTLMTGIVGTNEQVPVPAKDYAAPILLEPALGTTPQTRDAALGVAVNGVPIYDYTGGGEMTLDDLKHHQAQHDTLQTKQLDVCGGHAGWGDDYHYHVKPNCMIEQMKNAGDAAIIGWAFDGFPIYGDNNPDGTPIAIGELDVCNGKTDDTFIYRYHTSTQAPYIIQCLMGEVGDMDDLPRVSPLKAAGGWFSWGGKSAGVPPRGGVENLTFTQDGNGRRSMDYIYQGEAYYMRYTPTRTPDCYAFETRTITDGGSVETGEYCR
;
A
#
# COMPACT_ATOMS: atom_id res chain seq x y z
N MET A 1 -46.43 96.25 8.66
CA MET A 1 -45.99 96.44 7.26
C MET A 1 -45.45 95.09 6.79
N ILE A 2 -46.35 94.19 6.36
CA ILE A 2 -46.81 93.99 4.96
C ILE A 2 -45.70 93.26 4.16
N LEU A 3 -45.85 92.08 3.56
CA LEU A 3 -46.91 91.03 3.42
C LEU A 3 -46.32 90.02 2.38
N HIS A 4 -46.25 88.71 2.58
CA HIS A 4 -47.05 87.60 1.99
C HIS A 4 -46.17 86.32 2.13
N LYS A 5 -46.55 85.19 2.76
CA LYS A 5 -47.51 84.12 2.41
C LYS A 5 -47.42 83.59 0.97
N THR A 6 -46.95 82.34 0.79
CA THR A 6 -47.67 81.27 0.07
C THR A 6 -47.14 79.88 0.44
N GLU A 7 -48.07 78.91 0.53
CA GLU A 7 -47.87 77.48 0.80
C GLU A 7 -47.92 76.62 -0.48
N LEU A 8 -47.71 75.30 -0.27
CA LEU A 8 -48.03 74.11 -1.09
C LEU A 8 -47.09 73.78 -2.26
N PHE A 9 -46.46 72.59 -2.20
CA PHE A 9 -47.00 71.37 -2.84
C PHE A 9 -46.30 70.11 -2.29
N SER A 10 -47.13 69.12 -1.98
CA SER A 10 -46.77 67.73 -1.69
C SER A 10 -46.30 67.01 -2.96
N VAL A 11 -45.16 66.32 -2.91
CA VAL A 11 -44.96 65.06 -3.64
C VAL A 11 -44.21 64.10 -2.72
N THR A 12 -44.92 63.06 -2.30
CA THR A 12 -44.41 61.83 -1.71
C THR A 12 -43.32 61.20 -2.56
N ALA A 13 -42.16 60.92 -1.98
CA ALA A 13 -41.26 59.87 -2.49
C ALA A 13 -40.67 59.13 -1.30
N LYS A 14 -41.24 57.96 -1.03
CA LYS A 14 -40.69 56.94 -0.13
C LYS A 14 -39.29 56.58 -0.63
N ALA A 15 -38.24 57.01 0.07
CA ALA A 15 -36.91 56.43 -0.09
C ALA A 15 -36.87 55.09 0.67
N ALA A 16 -37.51 54.06 0.11
CA ALA A 16 -37.18 52.69 0.41
C ALA A 16 -35.95 52.33 -0.44
N ALA A 17 -34.76 52.74 0.03
CA ALA A 17 -33.52 52.32 -0.57
C ALA A 17 -33.20 50.91 -0.06
N LEU A 18 -33.55 49.94 -0.90
CA LEU A 18 -33.01 48.59 -1.03
C LEU A 18 -31.72 48.38 -0.23
N ILE A 19 -31.82 47.62 0.87
CA ILE A 19 -30.66 46.90 1.41
C ILE A 19 -30.37 45.82 0.37
N ALA A 20 -29.49 46.12 -0.58
CA ALA A 20 -28.89 45.12 -1.44
C ALA A 20 -28.05 44.21 -0.53
N LEU A 21 -28.64 43.06 -0.20
CA LEU A 21 -27.96 41.95 0.45
C LEU A 21 -26.87 41.47 -0.53
N LEU A 22 -25.66 42.01 -0.42
CA LEU A 22 -24.47 41.35 -0.97
C LEU A 22 -24.26 40.07 -0.15
N LEU A 23 -24.95 39.00 -0.57
CA LEU A 23 -24.46 37.65 -0.37
C LEU A 23 -23.17 37.58 -1.19
N ALA A 24 -22.05 37.85 -0.53
CA ALA A 24 -20.76 37.42 -1.02
C ALA A 24 -20.89 35.91 -1.25
N LEU A 25 -20.91 35.51 -2.52
CA LEU A 25 -20.62 34.15 -2.95
C LEU A 25 -19.17 33.89 -2.52
N TYR A 26 -19.00 33.46 -1.28
CA TYR A 26 -17.79 32.78 -0.88
C TYR A 26 -17.66 31.59 -1.84
N PRO A 27 -16.50 31.39 -2.49
CA PRO A 27 -16.24 30.12 -3.12
C PRO A 27 -16.40 29.07 -2.01
N ASN A 28 -17.26 28.09 -2.21
CA ASN A 28 -17.21 26.86 -1.43
C ASN A 28 -15.79 26.34 -1.63
N PHE A 29 -14.93 26.53 -0.64
CA PHE A 29 -13.76 25.69 -0.48
C PHE A 29 -14.32 24.28 -0.45
N ALA A 30 -13.90 23.44 -1.40
CA ALA A 30 -14.16 22.01 -1.34
C ALA A 30 -13.72 21.58 0.06
N PHE A 31 -14.68 21.15 0.88
CA PHE A 31 -14.37 20.59 2.18
C PHE A 31 -13.51 19.35 1.88
N ALA A 32 -12.29 19.31 2.41
CA ALA A 32 -11.62 18.04 2.60
C ALA A 32 -12.65 17.09 3.22
N HIS A 33 -12.79 15.89 2.66
CA HIS A 33 -13.71 14.90 3.22
C HIS A 33 -13.46 14.78 4.72
N GLY A 34 -14.52 15.02 5.50
CA GLY A 34 -14.42 14.88 6.95
C GLY A 34 -14.05 13.45 7.33
N GLU A 35 -13.57 13.26 8.56
CA GLU A 35 -13.15 11.95 9.09
C GLU A 35 -14.14 10.81 8.76
N GLU A 36 -15.45 11.07 8.88
CA GLU A 36 -16.52 10.11 8.57
C GLU A 36 -16.58 9.74 7.09
N ASP A 37 -16.49 10.73 6.18
CA ASP A 37 -16.49 10.49 4.73
C ASP A 37 -15.27 9.69 4.29
N HIS A 38 -14.10 10.01 4.86
CA HIS A 38 -12.86 9.30 4.57
C HIS A 38 -12.93 7.85 5.06
N CYS A 39 -13.41 7.63 6.29
CA CYS A 39 -13.64 6.28 6.80
C CYS A 39 -14.60 5.48 5.91
N MET A 40 -15.68 6.11 5.43
CA MET A 40 -16.60 5.48 4.47
C MET A 40 -15.91 5.14 3.15
N ALA A 41 -15.04 6.00 2.64
CA ALA A 41 -14.27 5.74 1.41
C ALA A 41 -13.35 4.52 1.56
N VAL A 42 -12.64 4.38 2.68
CA VAL A 42 -11.78 3.22 2.95
C VAL A 42 -12.61 1.93 3.07
N LYS A 43 -13.74 1.99 3.79
CA LYS A 43 -14.67 0.85 3.90
C LYS A 43 -15.23 0.44 2.54
N ALA A 44 -15.68 1.41 1.75
CA ALA A 44 -16.24 1.20 0.43
C ALA A 44 -15.19 0.62 -0.53
N SER A 45 -13.95 1.12 -0.53
CA SER A 45 -12.92 0.61 -1.44
C SER A 45 -12.66 -0.89 -1.25
N VAL A 46 -12.65 -1.39 -0.01
CA VAL A 46 -12.48 -2.83 0.28
C VAL A 46 -13.74 -3.63 -0.09
N ALA A 47 -14.93 -3.10 0.24
CA ALA A 47 -16.20 -3.78 -0.02
C ALA A 47 -16.51 -3.89 -1.51
N ASP A 48 -16.38 -2.78 -2.25
CA ASP A 48 -16.67 -2.69 -3.67
C ASP A 48 -15.65 -3.48 -4.50
N ALA A 49 -14.40 -3.57 -4.05
CA ALA A 49 -13.39 -4.46 -4.61
C ALA A 49 -13.74 -5.95 -4.41
N GLY A 50 -14.57 -6.26 -3.41
CA GLY A 50 -14.98 -7.63 -3.10
C GLY A 50 -14.04 -8.37 -2.15
N PHE A 51 -13.21 -7.67 -1.37
CA PHE A 51 -12.24 -8.26 -0.46
C PHE A 51 -12.67 -8.26 1.01
N SER A 52 -13.94 -7.94 1.32
CA SER A 52 -14.44 -7.92 2.70
C SER A 52 -14.26 -9.23 3.47
N ASP A 53 -14.07 -10.38 2.81
CA ASP A 53 -13.82 -11.66 3.48
C ASP A 53 -12.39 -11.81 4.01
N VAL A 54 -11.42 -11.09 3.42
CA VAL A 54 -9.99 -11.19 3.73
C VAL A 54 -9.41 -9.92 4.36
N ALA A 55 -10.04 -8.77 4.12
CA ALA A 55 -9.66 -7.49 4.71
C ALA A 55 -10.88 -6.86 5.43
N LYS A 56 -10.70 -6.52 6.71
CA LYS A 56 -11.72 -5.89 7.55
C LYS A 56 -11.31 -4.45 7.83
N VAL A 57 -12.27 -3.53 7.77
CA VAL A 57 -12.03 -2.11 8.04
C VAL A 57 -12.81 -1.69 9.28
N THR A 58 -12.09 -1.18 10.28
CA THR A 58 -12.65 -0.51 11.46
C THR A 58 -12.19 0.94 11.46
N CYS A 59 -12.94 1.85 12.07
CA CYS A 59 -12.52 3.25 12.19
C CYS A 59 -12.62 3.68 13.64
N GLU A 60 -11.50 4.13 14.19
CA GLU A 60 -11.34 4.54 15.58
C GLU A 60 -10.13 5.47 15.68
N ASP A 61 -10.17 6.38 16.65
CA ASP A 61 -9.05 7.27 17.00
C ASP A 61 -8.41 8.00 15.80
N GLY A 62 -9.25 8.55 14.89
CA GLY A 62 -8.78 9.30 13.71
C GLY A 62 -8.18 8.44 12.60
N LYS A 63 -8.34 7.11 12.65
CA LYS A 63 -7.76 6.16 11.71
C LYS A 63 -8.79 5.17 11.20
N ALA A 64 -8.69 4.79 9.92
CA ALA A 64 -9.25 3.53 9.44
C ALA A 64 -8.18 2.44 9.56
N ILE A 65 -8.48 1.37 10.30
CA ILE A 65 -7.60 0.22 10.45
C ILE A 65 -8.07 -0.89 9.50
N ILE A 66 -7.24 -1.19 8.50
CA ILE A 66 -7.44 -2.34 7.62
C ILE A 66 -6.70 -3.55 8.20
N THR A 67 -7.45 -4.53 8.70
CA THR A 67 -6.90 -5.77 9.28
C THR A 67 -6.96 -6.93 8.28
N SER A 68 -5.85 -7.66 8.13
CA SER A 68 -5.73 -8.81 7.22
C SER A 68 -4.72 -9.86 7.75
N ASP A 69 -4.47 -10.90 6.96
CA ASP A 69 -3.36 -11.85 7.18
C ASP A 69 -2.20 -11.69 6.18
N THR A 70 -2.18 -10.57 5.43
CA THR A 70 -1.24 -10.25 4.33
C THR A 70 -1.12 -11.31 3.24
N TYR A 71 -2.03 -12.29 3.16
CA TYR A 71 -1.87 -13.48 2.31
C TYR A 71 -2.95 -13.55 1.22
N PRO A 72 -2.67 -13.09 -0.02
CA PRO A 72 -3.71 -12.95 -1.03
C PRO A 72 -4.04 -14.27 -1.74
N ALA A 73 -5.26 -14.38 -2.23
CA ALA A 73 -5.78 -15.55 -2.96
C ALA A 73 -5.47 -15.49 -4.47
N HIS A 74 -4.22 -15.22 -4.84
CA HIS A 74 -3.74 -15.29 -6.23
C HIS A 74 -2.42 -16.05 -6.32
N THR A 75 -1.85 -16.14 -7.51
CA THR A 75 -0.51 -16.73 -7.72
C THR A 75 0.52 -16.01 -6.86
N LEU A 76 1.39 -16.75 -6.18
CA LEU A 76 2.47 -16.20 -5.36
C LEU A 76 3.81 -16.72 -5.87
N MET A 77 4.87 -15.92 -5.74
CA MET A 77 6.30 -16.23 -5.99
C MET A 77 6.66 -16.76 -7.39
N THR A 78 5.69 -17.20 -8.18
CA THR A 78 5.88 -17.94 -9.42
C THR A 78 6.42 -17.01 -10.50
N GLY A 79 7.46 -17.46 -11.20
CA GLY A 79 8.14 -16.68 -12.23
C GLY A 79 9.29 -15.80 -11.72
N ILE A 80 9.52 -15.76 -10.40
CA ILE A 80 10.71 -15.11 -9.82
C ILE A 80 11.98 -15.78 -10.35
N VAL A 81 12.94 -14.97 -10.78
CA VAL A 81 14.28 -15.43 -11.21
C VAL A 81 15.32 -15.01 -10.19
N GLY A 82 15.28 -13.77 -9.70
CA GLY A 82 16.13 -13.26 -8.64
C GLY A 82 15.53 -13.52 -7.26
N THR A 83 15.39 -14.78 -6.84
CA THR A 83 14.82 -15.10 -5.53
C THR A 83 15.72 -14.60 -4.38
N ASN A 84 15.08 -14.08 -3.32
CA ASN A 84 15.72 -13.75 -2.04
C ASN A 84 15.61 -14.91 -1.03
N GLU A 85 15.17 -16.09 -1.47
CA GLU A 85 14.92 -17.28 -0.65
C GLU A 85 14.07 -16.98 0.61
N GLN A 86 13.02 -16.16 0.44
CA GLN A 86 11.94 -15.98 1.40
C GLN A 86 10.65 -16.61 0.85
N VAL A 87 9.73 -17.01 1.73
CA VAL A 87 8.50 -17.70 1.32
C VAL A 87 7.31 -17.05 2.04
N PRO A 88 6.19 -16.79 1.35
CA PRO A 88 5.08 -16.08 1.98
C PRO A 88 4.43 -16.96 3.05
N VAL A 89 4.25 -16.41 4.24
CA VAL A 89 3.66 -16.98 5.44
C VAL A 89 2.67 -15.96 6.00
N PRO A 90 1.38 -16.32 6.17
CA PRO A 90 0.37 -15.39 6.65
C PRO A 90 0.81 -14.64 7.91
N ALA A 91 0.63 -13.31 7.91
CA ALA A 91 0.84 -12.45 9.05
C ALA A 91 -0.51 -12.03 9.60
N LYS A 92 -1.11 -12.91 10.41
CA LYS A 92 -2.41 -12.67 11.02
C LYS A 92 -2.42 -11.39 11.84
N ASP A 93 -3.57 -10.74 11.85
CA ASP A 93 -3.83 -9.51 12.58
C ASP A 93 -2.91 -8.35 12.17
N TYR A 94 -2.36 -8.38 10.95
CA TYR A 94 -1.69 -7.23 10.38
C TYR A 94 -2.69 -6.07 10.30
N ALA A 95 -2.38 -4.96 10.96
CA ALA A 95 -3.25 -3.81 11.09
C ALA A 95 -2.61 -2.60 10.40
N ALA A 96 -3.15 -2.19 9.27
CA ALA A 96 -2.72 -1.04 8.50
C ALA A 96 -3.52 0.21 8.90
N PRO A 97 -2.90 1.21 9.55
CA PRO A 97 -3.57 2.45 9.95
C PRO A 97 -3.56 3.47 8.81
N ILE A 98 -4.73 3.89 8.36
CA ILE A 98 -4.92 4.95 7.37
C ILE A 98 -5.44 6.19 8.09
N LEU A 99 -4.70 7.31 8.01
CA LEU A 99 -5.13 8.57 8.60
C LEU A 99 -6.42 9.07 7.93
N LEU A 100 -7.41 9.45 8.73
CA LEU A 100 -8.70 9.93 8.21
C LEU A 100 -8.71 11.44 7.94
N GLU A 101 -7.79 12.19 8.55
CA GLU A 101 -7.59 13.62 8.30
C GLU A 101 -6.16 13.86 7.77
N PRO A 102 -5.88 13.48 6.51
CA PRO A 102 -4.54 13.60 5.96
C PRO A 102 -4.16 15.08 5.80
N ALA A 103 -2.91 15.42 6.13
CA ALA A 103 -2.32 16.73 5.89
C ALA A 103 -1.19 16.57 4.87
N LEU A 104 -1.24 17.30 3.76
CA LEU A 104 -0.18 17.26 2.76
C LEU A 104 1.07 17.99 3.29
N GLY A 105 2.19 17.27 3.36
CA GLY A 105 3.49 17.81 3.72
C GLY A 105 4.24 18.40 2.52
N THR A 106 5.43 18.92 2.79
CA THR A 106 6.32 19.51 1.75
C THR A 106 7.57 18.69 1.47
N THR A 107 7.83 17.67 2.28
CA THR A 107 9.04 16.83 2.22
C THR A 107 8.62 15.37 2.15
N PRO A 108 9.12 14.59 1.19
CA PRO A 108 8.90 13.16 1.14
C PRO A 108 9.37 12.46 2.42
N GLN A 109 8.70 11.37 2.79
CA GLN A 109 9.10 10.49 3.88
C GLN A 109 9.28 9.07 3.35
N THR A 110 10.41 8.44 3.69
CA THR A 110 10.78 7.09 3.25
C THR A 110 10.94 6.16 4.46
N ARG A 111 10.92 4.86 4.21
CA ARG A 111 11.23 3.81 5.19
C ARG A 111 11.52 2.51 4.49
N ASP A 112 12.33 1.67 5.09
CA ASP A 112 12.55 0.27 4.66
C ASP A 112 11.40 -0.65 5.12
N ALA A 113 10.16 -0.33 4.74
CA ALA A 113 8.96 -1.12 5.04
C ALA A 113 7.78 -0.62 4.19
N ALA A 114 6.60 -1.23 4.36
CA ALA A 114 5.38 -0.83 3.65
C ALA A 114 5.14 0.69 3.68
N LEU A 115 4.67 1.31 2.62
CA LEU A 115 4.19 2.70 2.63
C LEU A 115 2.66 2.75 2.66
N GLY A 116 2.01 1.62 2.40
CA GLY A 116 0.56 1.51 2.45
C GLY A 116 0.09 0.07 2.42
N VAL A 117 -1.19 -0.09 2.12
CA VAL A 117 -1.85 -1.39 2.02
C VAL A 117 -2.81 -1.39 0.83
N ALA A 118 -2.84 -2.49 0.08
CA ALA A 118 -3.80 -2.74 -0.98
C ALA A 118 -5.19 -3.06 -0.38
N VAL A 119 -6.25 -2.90 -1.18
CA VAL A 119 -7.63 -3.19 -0.73
C VAL A 119 -7.90 -4.66 -0.38
N ASN A 120 -7.02 -5.58 -0.79
CA ASN A 120 -7.05 -6.98 -0.34
C ASN A 120 -6.27 -7.22 0.98
N GLY A 121 -5.73 -6.16 1.60
CA GLY A 121 -5.01 -6.23 2.86
C GLY A 121 -3.51 -6.57 2.72
N VAL A 122 -2.97 -6.64 1.50
CA VAL A 122 -1.54 -6.91 1.27
C VAL A 122 -0.73 -5.61 1.38
N PRO A 123 0.40 -5.58 2.10
CA PRO A 123 1.25 -4.38 2.17
C PRO A 123 1.78 -3.94 0.80
N ILE A 124 1.97 -2.63 0.64
CA ILE A 124 2.57 -2.02 -0.55
C ILE A 124 3.87 -1.36 -0.13
N TYR A 125 4.98 -1.73 -0.76
CA TYR A 125 6.32 -1.21 -0.52
C TYR A 125 6.74 -0.30 -1.69
N ASP A 126 7.82 0.46 -1.51
CA ASP A 126 8.49 1.09 -2.64
C ASP A 126 9.09 0.06 -3.59
N TYR A 127 9.52 0.43 -4.80
CA TYR A 127 9.98 -0.53 -5.80
C TYR A 127 11.32 -1.23 -5.50
N THR A 128 12.03 -0.83 -4.45
CA THR A 128 13.36 -1.33 -4.11
C THR A 128 13.30 -2.55 -3.17
N GLY A 129 14.29 -3.43 -3.27
CA GLY A 129 14.33 -4.70 -2.54
C GLY A 129 14.99 -4.64 -1.16
N GLY A 130 15.26 -3.45 -0.64
CA GLY A 130 15.76 -3.25 0.72
C GLY A 130 16.73 -2.09 0.89
N GLY A 131 16.73 -1.56 2.12
CA GLY A 131 17.46 -0.36 2.49
C GLY A 131 16.60 0.87 2.27
N GLU A 132 16.48 1.70 3.30
CA GLU A 132 15.71 2.94 3.19
C GLU A 132 16.38 3.89 2.21
N MET A 133 15.62 4.34 1.21
CA MET A 133 16.07 5.39 0.29
C MET A 133 16.21 6.71 1.04
N THR A 134 17.35 7.38 0.85
CA THR A 134 17.47 8.78 1.28
C THR A 134 16.66 9.70 0.35
N LEU A 135 16.42 10.94 0.78
CA LEU A 135 15.79 11.95 -0.09
C LEU A 135 16.60 12.26 -1.36
N ASP A 136 17.91 11.99 -1.35
CA ASP A 136 18.73 12.14 -2.54
C ASP A 136 18.55 10.96 -3.49
N ASP A 137 18.45 9.74 -2.94
CA ASP A 137 18.20 8.53 -3.71
C ASP A 137 16.88 8.60 -4.48
N LEU A 138 15.84 9.21 -3.91
CA LEU A 138 14.54 9.43 -4.58
C LEU A 138 14.65 10.19 -5.91
N LYS A 139 15.69 11.01 -6.11
CA LYS A 139 15.90 11.79 -7.34
C LYS A 139 16.50 10.95 -8.47
N HIS A 140 16.90 9.72 -8.18
CA HIS A 140 17.63 8.85 -9.07
C HIS A 140 16.99 7.46 -9.09
N HIS A 141 16.89 6.87 -10.28
CA HIS A 141 16.41 5.50 -10.38
C HIS A 141 17.46 4.52 -9.85
N GLN A 142 17.09 3.74 -8.82
CA GLN A 142 17.95 2.79 -8.11
C GLN A 142 17.96 1.43 -8.81
N ALA A 143 18.46 1.38 -10.06
CA ALA A 143 18.38 0.20 -10.92
C ALA A 143 18.95 -1.09 -10.34
N GLN A 144 19.93 -1.01 -9.42
CA GLN A 144 20.51 -2.19 -8.76
C GLN A 144 19.65 -2.74 -7.61
N HIS A 145 18.74 -1.92 -7.09
CA HIS A 145 17.83 -2.28 -6.01
C HIS A 145 16.39 -2.49 -6.50
N ASP A 146 16.08 -2.08 -7.74
CA ASP A 146 14.79 -2.25 -8.39
C ASP A 146 14.39 -3.73 -8.47
N THR A 147 13.36 -4.11 -7.71
CA THR A 147 12.88 -5.48 -7.60
C THR A 147 12.36 -6.05 -8.92
N LEU A 148 11.79 -5.22 -9.79
CA LEU A 148 11.32 -5.64 -11.11
C LEU A 148 12.51 -5.92 -12.03
N GLN A 149 13.50 -5.02 -12.09
CA GLN A 149 14.67 -5.18 -12.95
C GLN A 149 15.61 -6.30 -12.49
N THR A 150 15.71 -6.48 -11.18
CA THR A 150 16.44 -7.60 -10.56
C THR A 150 15.62 -8.90 -10.52
N LYS A 151 14.40 -8.90 -11.09
CA LYS A 151 13.53 -10.06 -11.30
C LYS A 151 13.14 -10.79 -10.01
N GLN A 152 12.94 -10.04 -8.95
CA GLN A 152 12.57 -10.55 -7.62
C GLN A 152 11.06 -10.69 -7.45
N LEU A 153 10.26 -10.19 -8.40
CA LEU A 153 8.81 -10.17 -8.32
C LEU A 153 8.18 -11.33 -9.08
N ASP A 154 7.07 -11.82 -8.56
CA ASP A 154 6.22 -12.78 -9.24
C ASP A 154 5.35 -12.10 -10.32
N VAL A 155 4.58 -12.92 -11.03
CA VAL A 155 3.66 -12.46 -12.08
C VAL A 155 2.58 -11.49 -11.60
N CYS A 156 2.37 -11.37 -10.29
CA CYS A 156 1.36 -10.51 -9.67
C CYS A 156 1.92 -9.19 -9.15
N GLY A 157 3.23 -8.97 -9.29
CA GLY A 157 3.89 -7.70 -8.93
C GLY A 157 4.40 -7.64 -7.49
N GLY A 158 4.48 -8.78 -6.81
CA GLY A 158 4.93 -8.86 -5.42
C GLY A 158 5.90 -10.00 -5.15
N HIS A 159 6.40 -10.06 -3.93
CA HIS A 159 7.20 -11.17 -3.43
C HIS A 159 7.12 -11.28 -1.91
N ALA A 160 7.78 -12.29 -1.34
CA ALA A 160 7.95 -12.39 0.10
C ALA A 160 9.25 -11.70 0.54
N GLY A 161 9.18 -10.87 1.59
CA GLY A 161 10.37 -10.24 2.19
C GLY A 161 10.83 -10.92 3.47
N TRP A 162 11.67 -10.22 4.23
CA TRP A 162 12.31 -10.73 5.44
C TRP A 162 11.34 -11.14 6.56
N GLY A 163 10.15 -10.55 6.61
CA GLY A 163 9.08 -10.97 7.52
C GLY A 163 8.43 -12.29 7.13
N ASP A 164 8.89 -12.94 6.05
CA ASP A 164 8.16 -13.97 5.29
C ASP A 164 6.74 -13.49 4.92
N ASP A 165 6.50 -12.18 4.81
CA ASP A 165 5.23 -11.60 4.38
C ASP A 165 5.25 -11.32 2.87
N TYR A 166 4.13 -11.56 2.21
CA TYR A 166 3.95 -11.17 0.81
C TYR A 166 3.57 -9.70 0.71
N HIS A 167 4.20 -8.96 -0.20
CA HIS A 167 3.87 -7.56 -0.47
C HIS A 167 4.16 -7.17 -1.92
N TYR A 168 3.54 -6.09 -2.38
CA TYR A 168 3.71 -5.55 -3.72
C TYR A 168 4.80 -4.48 -3.77
N HIS A 169 5.60 -4.51 -4.84
CA HIS A 169 6.59 -3.46 -5.17
C HIS A 169 6.23 -2.71 -6.46
N VAL A 170 5.27 -3.23 -7.22
CA VAL A 170 4.74 -2.63 -8.45
C VAL A 170 3.22 -2.79 -8.49
N LYS A 171 2.58 -2.37 -9.58
CA LYS A 171 1.14 -2.54 -9.80
C LYS A 171 0.65 -3.98 -9.45
N PRO A 172 -0.28 -4.13 -8.49
CA PRO A 172 -0.85 -5.42 -8.06
C PRO A 172 -1.79 -6.06 -9.10
N ASN A 173 -1.26 -6.45 -10.27
CA ASN A 173 -2.09 -6.82 -11.43
C ASN A 173 -3.10 -7.94 -11.12
N CYS A 174 -2.69 -9.01 -10.46
CA CYS A 174 -3.59 -10.12 -10.11
C CYS A 174 -4.68 -9.72 -9.11
N MET A 175 -4.37 -8.82 -8.16
CA MET A 175 -5.37 -8.29 -7.23
C MET A 175 -6.40 -7.44 -7.98
N ILE A 176 -5.93 -6.56 -8.86
CA ILE A 176 -6.79 -5.69 -9.67
C ILE A 176 -7.70 -6.53 -10.59
N GLU A 177 -7.17 -7.59 -11.20
CA GLU A 177 -7.96 -8.54 -12.02
C GLU A 177 -9.08 -9.24 -11.23
N GLN A 178 -8.90 -9.41 -9.92
CA GLN A 178 -9.89 -10.01 -9.02
C GLN A 178 -10.93 -9.01 -8.48
N MET A 179 -10.66 -7.70 -8.57
CA MET A 179 -11.55 -6.67 -8.05
C MET A 179 -12.90 -6.68 -8.78
N LYS A 180 -14.00 -6.70 -8.03
CA LYS A 180 -15.36 -6.63 -8.60
C LYS A 180 -15.68 -5.30 -9.27
N ASN A 181 -15.04 -4.22 -8.80
CA ASN A 181 -15.18 -2.86 -9.31
C ASN A 181 -13.96 -2.40 -10.13
N ALA A 182 -13.15 -3.33 -10.65
CA ALA A 182 -11.94 -3.00 -11.42
C ALA A 182 -12.21 -1.92 -12.49
N GLY A 183 -11.42 -0.85 -12.46
CA GLY A 183 -11.56 0.30 -13.36
C GLY A 183 -10.73 1.49 -12.87
N ASP A 184 -10.63 2.52 -13.69
CA ASP A 184 -9.74 3.67 -13.40
C ASP A 184 -10.13 4.44 -12.14
N ALA A 185 -11.43 4.50 -11.83
CA ALA A 185 -11.96 5.12 -10.61
C ALA A 185 -11.79 4.28 -9.34
N ALA A 186 -11.33 3.03 -9.45
CA ALA A 186 -11.19 2.14 -8.31
C ALA A 186 -9.93 2.48 -7.50
N ILE A 187 -10.11 2.70 -6.20
CA ILE A 187 -9.01 2.78 -5.25
C ILE A 187 -8.46 1.36 -5.07
N ILE A 188 -7.19 1.17 -5.39
CA ILE A 188 -6.51 -0.14 -5.31
C ILE A 188 -5.77 -0.33 -3.97
N GLY A 189 -5.58 0.75 -3.22
CA GLY A 189 -4.96 0.74 -1.89
C GLY A 189 -4.96 2.11 -1.24
N TRP A 190 -4.40 2.19 -0.05
CA TRP A 190 -4.27 3.42 0.73
C TRP A 190 -2.86 3.52 1.28
N ALA A 191 -2.25 4.69 1.17
CA ALA A 191 -0.99 5.01 1.83
C ALA A 191 -1.24 5.30 3.32
N PHE A 192 -0.23 5.08 4.17
CA PHE A 192 -0.39 5.29 5.62
C PHE A 192 -0.57 6.76 6.00
N ASP A 193 -0.21 7.69 5.14
CA ASP A 193 -0.48 9.11 5.29
C ASP A 193 -1.94 9.51 4.99
N GLY A 194 -2.78 8.55 4.61
CA GLY A 194 -4.21 8.74 4.37
C GLY A 194 -4.59 8.97 2.92
N PHE A 195 -3.64 9.08 1.98
CA PHE A 195 -3.99 9.31 0.58
C PHE A 195 -4.30 8.00 -0.18
N PRO A 196 -5.30 7.99 -1.07
CA PRO A 196 -5.63 6.80 -1.87
C PRO A 196 -4.56 6.51 -2.93
N ILE A 197 -4.46 5.24 -3.30
CA ILE A 197 -3.63 4.74 -4.40
C ILE A 197 -4.56 4.25 -5.51
N TYR A 198 -4.38 4.77 -6.72
CA TYR A 198 -5.12 4.40 -7.92
C TYR A 198 -4.25 3.64 -8.93
N GLY A 199 -4.88 3.14 -10.00
CA GLY A 199 -4.18 2.55 -11.15
C GLY A 199 -3.45 3.58 -12.03
N ASP A 200 -3.12 3.19 -13.26
CA ASP A 200 -2.24 3.97 -14.17
C ASP A 200 -2.90 5.24 -14.77
N ASN A 201 -4.22 5.33 -14.68
CA ASN A 201 -5.00 6.44 -15.23
C ASN A 201 -5.60 7.31 -14.11
N ASN A 202 -6.05 8.50 -14.47
CA ASN A 202 -6.88 9.31 -13.59
C ASN A 202 -8.24 8.62 -13.35
N PRO A 203 -8.93 8.88 -12.22
CA PRO A 203 -10.22 8.29 -11.90
C PRO A 203 -11.33 8.52 -12.95
N ASP A 204 -11.21 9.54 -13.79
CA ASP A 204 -12.12 9.82 -14.91
C ASP A 204 -11.80 9.01 -16.18
N GLY A 205 -10.78 8.14 -16.13
CA GLY A 205 -10.31 7.31 -17.23
C GLY A 205 -9.33 8.01 -18.18
N THR A 206 -8.96 9.26 -17.93
CA THR A 206 -7.95 9.95 -18.75
C THR A 206 -6.54 9.45 -18.43
N PRO A 207 -5.66 9.33 -19.43
CA PRO A 207 -4.28 8.91 -19.20
C PRO A 207 -3.51 9.98 -18.41
N ILE A 208 -2.60 9.54 -17.54
CA ILE A 208 -1.68 10.43 -16.83
C ILE A 208 -0.48 10.73 -17.75
N ALA A 209 -0.16 12.01 -17.91
CA ALA A 209 0.93 12.42 -18.79
C ALA A 209 2.30 12.14 -18.16
N ILE A 210 3.33 11.95 -19.00
CA ILE A 210 4.71 11.82 -18.52
C ILE A 210 5.09 13.09 -17.74
N GLY A 211 5.55 12.91 -16.51
CA GLY A 211 5.97 14.00 -15.63
C GLY A 211 4.82 14.69 -14.86
N GLU A 212 3.59 14.18 -14.94
CA GLU A 212 2.49 14.66 -14.07
C GLU A 212 2.59 14.11 -12.64
N LEU A 213 3.16 12.91 -12.47
CA LEU A 213 3.41 12.34 -11.15
C LEU A 213 4.70 12.93 -10.58
N ASP A 214 4.66 13.25 -9.29
CA ASP A 214 5.83 13.72 -8.55
C ASP A 214 6.78 12.58 -8.19
N VAL A 215 7.79 12.91 -7.39
CA VAL A 215 8.81 11.94 -6.96
C VAL A 215 8.22 10.79 -6.16
N CYS A 216 7.08 10.90 -5.49
CA CYS A 216 6.46 9.80 -4.75
C CYS A 216 5.45 8.99 -5.58
N ASN A 217 5.38 9.25 -6.89
CA ASN A 217 4.41 8.66 -7.82
C ASN A 217 2.97 9.12 -7.57
N GLY A 218 2.76 10.35 -7.11
CA GLY A 218 1.43 10.90 -6.89
C GLY A 218 1.22 12.28 -7.48
N LYS A 219 0.02 12.81 -7.33
CA LYS A 219 -0.40 14.14 -7.79
C LYS A 219 -1.52 14.68 -6.92
N THR A 220 -1.77 15.99 -6.99
CA THR A 220 -2.89 16.63 -6.28
C THR A 220 -4.23 16.04 -6.69
N ASP A 221 -5.16 15.99 -5.73
CA ASP A 221 -6.50 15.43 -5.89
C ASP A 221 -7.55 16.40 -5.34
N ASP A 222 -8.67 16.58 -6.06
CA ASP A 222 -9.73 17.51 -5.66
C ASP A 222 -10.59 16.99 -4.48
N THR A 223 -10.55 15.68 -4.23
CA THR A 223 -11.36 14.95 -3.26
C THR A 223 -10.57 14.70 -1.97
N PHE A 224 -9.35 14.17 -2.12
CA PHE A 224 -8.47 13.75 -1.03
C PHE A 224 -7.25 14.66 -0.84
N ILE A 225 -7.19 15.83 -1.49
CA ILE A 225 -6.03 16.76 -1.52
C ILE A 225 -4.86 16.23 -2.35
N TYR A 226 -4.56 14.94 -2.24
CA TYR A 226 -3.49 14.26 -2.96
C TYR A 226 -3.84 12.79 -3.19
N ARG A 227 -3.28 12.17 -4.23
CA ARG A 227 -3.43 10.74 -4.52
C ARG A 227 -2.15 10.16 -5.14
N TYR A 228 -1.91 8.89 -4.87
CA TYR A 228 -0.87 8.09 -5.50
C TYR A 228 -1.41 7.32 -6.69
N HIS A 229 -0.50 6.91 -7.57
CA HIS A 229 -0.82 6.09 -8.73
C HIS A 229 0.17 4.94 -8.88
N THR A 230 -0.25 3.91 -9.61
CA THR A 230 0.70 3.02 -10.29
C THR A 230 1.17 3.64 -11.59
N SER A 231 2.28 3.14 -12.13
CA SER A 231 2.80 3.59 -13.41
C SER A 231 3.62 2.49 -14.10
N THR A 232 3.88 2.65 -15.39
CA THR A 232 4.69 1.68 -16.17
C THR A 232 6.19 1.93 -16.09
N GLN A 233 6.60 3.06 -15.51
CA GLN A 233 7.99 3.45 -15.31
C GLN A 233 8.28 3.52 -13.82
N ALA A 234 9.53 3.35 -13.42
CA ALA A 234 9.92 3.50 -12.02
C ALA A 234 9.45 4.87 -11.51
N PRO A 235 8.83 4.93 -10.32
CA PRO A 235 8.82 3.88 -9.29
C PRO A 235 7.70 2.82 -9.40
N TYR A 236 6.90 2.78 -10.46
CA TYR A 236 5.83 1.80 -10.73
C TYR A 236 4.62 1.82 -9.78
N ILE A 237 4.84 2.22 -8.54
CA ILE A 237 3.87 2.42 -7.46
C ILE A 237 4.46 3.47 -6.50
N ILE A 238 3.78 3.74 -5.38
CA ILE A 238 4.26 4.66 -4.34
C ILE A 238 5.71 4.34 -3.93
N GLN A 239 6.57 5.36 -3.80
CA GLN A 239 7.94 5.20 -3.27
C GLN A 239 8.26 6.04 -2.04
N CYS A 240 7.36 6.93 -1.65
CA CYS A 240 7.46 7.73 -0.43
C CYS A 240 6.09 8.29 -0.03
N LEU A 241 5.96 8.71 1.23
CA LEU A 241 4.80 9.43 1.75
C LEU A 241 4.98 10.93 1.58
N MET A 242 3.93 11.63 1.16
CA MET A 242 3.89 13.08 0.99
C MET A 242 3.07 13.74 2.08
N GLY A 243 2.14 13.00 2.68
CA GLY A 243 1.39 13.47 3.84
C GLY A 243 2.20 13.38 5.13
N GLU A 244 1.77 14.15 6.10
CA GLU A 244 2.27 14.08 7.47
C GLU A 244 1.82 12.76 8.09
N VAL A 245 2.75 12.09 8.75
CA VAL A 245 2.46 10.96 9.63
C VAL A 245 2.99 11.28 11.03
N GLY A 246 2.63 10.46 12.01
CA GLY A 246 3.26 10.48 13.32
C GLY A 246 4.72 10.02 13.24
N ASP A 247 5.14 9.21 14.19
CA ASP A 247 6.44 8.56 14.08
C ASP A 247 6.41 7.49 12.97
N MET A 248 7.33 7.55 12.01
CA MET A 248 7.45 6.55 10.94
C MET A 248 7.80 5.16 11.50
N ASP A 249 8.49 5.12 12.66
CA ASP A 249 8.85 3.88 13.34
C ASP A 249 7.64 3.19 14.00
N ASP A 250 6.54 3.93 14.25
CA ASP A 250 5.30 3.38 14.81
C ASP A 250 4.41 2.71 13.76
N LEU A 251 4.72 2.88 12.48
CA LEU A 251 3.95 2.28 11.39
C LEU A 251 4.19 0.76 11.31
N PRO A 252 3.19 -0.02 10.86
CA PRO A 252 3.24 -1.48 11.00
C PRO A 252 4.34 -2.12 10.15
N ARG A 253 5.06 -3.07 10.75
CA ARG A 253 6.03 -3.95 10.09
C ARG A 253 5.75 -5.40 10.46
N VAL A 254 5.83 -6.30 9.48
CA VAL A 254 5.74 -7.73 9.76
C VAL A 254 7.07 -8.22 10.33
N SER A 255 7.05 -8.76 11.55
CA SER A 255 8.25 -9.31 12.20
C SER A 255 8.63 -10.66 11.58
N PRO A 256 9.93 -11.00 11.50
CA PRO A 256 10.37 -12.33 11.08
C PRO A 256 9.87 -13.45 12.01
N LEU A 257 9.75 -14.66 11.46
CA LEU A 257 9.41 -15.85 12.23
C LEU A 257 10.51 -16.20 13.25
N LYS A 258 10.09 -16.75 14.39
CA LYS A 258 10.97 -17.16 15.50
C LYS A 258 10.97 -18.67 15.66
N ALA A 259 12.12 -19.28 15.94
CA ALA A 259 12.18 -20.72 16.21
C ALA A 259 11.40 -21.10 17.48
N ALA A 260 10.62 -22.18 17.40
CA ALA A 260 9.87 -22.76 18.51
C ALA A 260 10.81 -23.55 19.45
N GLY A 261 11.27 -22.93 20.54
CA GLY A 261 11.97 -23.61 21.64
C GLY A 261 13.17 -22.88 22.25
N GLY A 262 13.01 -22.37 23.48
CA GLY A 262 14.11 -22.09 24.44
C GLY A 262 14.13 -20.67 25.05
N TRP A 263 14.39 -20.58 26.37
CA TRP A 263 14.63 -19.33 27.16
C TRP A 263 15.77 -18.44 26.63
N PHE A 264 16.48 -18.90 25.59
CA PHE A 264 17.55 -18.20 24.85
C PHE A 264 17.35 -18.32 23.33
N SER A 265 16.12 -18.22 22.81
CA SER A 265 15.84 -18.31 21.37
C SER A 265 16.38 -17.08 20.61
N TRP A 266 17.70 -17.01 20.48
CA TRP A 266 18.45 -16.18 19.54
C TRP A 266 18.56 -16.97 18.23
N GLY A 267 17.45 -17.15 17.53
CA GLY A 267 17.41 -17.92 16.27
C GLY A 267 16.12 -17.68 15.49
N GLY A 268 16.20 -16.80 14.48
CA GLY A 268 15.22 -16.74 13.39
C GLY A 268 15.70 -17.54 12.19
N LYS A 269 14.90 -17.63 11.13
CA LYS A 269 15.42 -18.08 9.83
C LYS A 269 16.57 -17.17 9.39
N SER A 270 17.58 -17.72 8.73
CA SER A 270 18.67 -16.93 8.16
C SER A 270 18.15 -16.04 7.03
N ALA A 271 18.77 -14.87 6.86
CA ALA A 271 18.56 -14.04 5.67
C ALA A 271 18.97 -14.83 4.45
N GLY A 272 18.06 -14.91 3.48
CA GLY A 272 18.35 -15.58 2.23
C GLY A 272 19.48 -14.87 1.50
N VAL A 273 20.34 -15.63 0.84
CA VAL A 273 21.43 -15.14 0.00
C VAL A 273 20.99 -15.28 -1.45
N PRO A 274 20.69 -14.18 -2.15
CA PRO A 274 20.21 -14.23 -3.52
C PRO A 274 21.15 -15.05 -4.44
N PRO A 275 20.63 -16.05 -5.18
CA PRO A 275 21.45 -16.90 -6.04
C PRO A 275 22.04 -16.11 -7.21
N ARG A 276 23.35 -16.18 -7.39
CA ARG A 276 24.03 -15.46 -8.48
C ARG A 276 23.59 -16.01 -9.84
N GLY A 277 23.10 -15.12 -10.71
CA GLY A 277 22.61 -15.49 -12.04
C GLY A 277 21.14 -15.92 -12.07
N GLY A 278 20.48 -15.96 -10.91
CA GLY A 278 19.07 -16.30 -10.77
C GLY A 278 18.80 -17.81 -10.83
N VAL A 279 17.53 -18.15 -10.68
CA VAL A 279 17.00 -19.52 -10.65
C VAL A 279 16.05 -19.77 -11.82
N GLU A 280 15.78 -21.05 -12.08
CA GLU A 280 14.87 -21.51 -13.12
C GLU A 280 13.63 -22.16 -12.51
N ASN A 281 12.49 -22.02 -13.19
CA ASN A 281 11.23 -22.70 -12.85
C ASN A 281 10.78 -22.52 -11.39
N LEU A 282 11.01 -21.35 -10.80
CA LEU A 282 10.51 -21.06 -9.47
C LEU A 282 8.97 -21.03 -9.51
N THR A 283 8.36 -21.93 -8.74
CA THR A 283 6.91 -22.06 -8.60
C THR A 283 6.52 -22.12 -7.14
N PHE A 284 5.33 -21.62 -6.83
CA PHE A 284 4.72 -21.78 -5.52
C PHE A 284 3.44 -22.59 -5.63
N THR A 285 3.25 -23.50 -4.69
CA THR A 285 2.04 -24.33 -4.61
C THR A 285 1.55 -24.41 -3.18
N GLN A 286 0.23 -24.57 -3.04
CA GLN A 286 -0.43 -24.89 -1.79
C GLN A 286 -1.35 -26.08 -2.03
N ASP A 287 -1.28 -27.09 -1.17
CA ASP A 287 -2.18 -28.24 -1.22
C ASP A 287 -3.39 -28.08 -0.28
N GLY A 288 -4.36 -29.00 -0.39
CA GLY A 288 -5.59 -28.99 0.41
C GLY A 288 -5.39 -29.24 1.91
N ASN A 289 -4.19 -29.67 2.34
CA ASN A 289 -3.83 -29.85 3.74
C ASN A 289 -3.11 -28.62 4.31
N GLY A 290 -2.96 -27.55 3.52
CA GLY A 290 -2.29 -26.32 3.91
C GLY A 290 -0.76 -26.40 3.82
N ARG A 291 -0.19 -27.47 3.28
CA ARG A 291 1.24 -27.52 2.96
C ARG A 291 1.51 -26.56 1.82
N ARG A 292 2.57 -25.78 1.96
CA ARG A 292 3.03 -24.82 0.96
C ARG A 292 4.45 -25.14 0.54
N SER A 293 4.75 -24.93 -0.74
CA SER A 293 6.01 -25.30 -1.35
C SER A 293 6.42 -24.23 -2.34
N MET A 294 7.60 -23.66 -2.15
CA MET A 294 8.32 -22.90 -3.16
C MET A 294 9.45 -23.78 -3.68
N ASP A 295 9.43 -24.14 -4.95
CA ASP A 295 10.40 -25.06 -5.58
C ASP A 295 11.07 -24.37 -6.77
N TYR A 296 12.38 -24.58 -6.96
CA TYR A 296 13.16 -24.00 -8.07
C TYR A 296 14.37 -24.85 -8.43
N ILE A 297 14.96 -24.56 -9.60
CA ILE A 297 16.19 -25.16 -10.10
C ILE A 297 17.30 -24.10 -10.07
N TYR A 298 18.49 -24.48 -9.60
CA TYR A 298 19.69 -23.65 -9.71
C TYR A 298 20.87 -24.53 -10.14
N GLN A 299 21.51 -24.15 -11.24
CA GLN A 299 22.64 -24.88 -11.83
C GLN A 299 22.34 -26.38 -12.05
N GLY A 300 21.12 -26.71 -12.45
CA GLY A 300 20.67 -28.09 -12.73
C GLY A 300 20.24 -28.90 -11.50
N GLU A 301 20.34 -28.33 -10.29
CA GLU A 301 19.95 -28.98 -9.04
C GLU A 301 18.64 -28.40 -8.49
N ALA A 302 17.85 -29.24 -7.81
CA ALA A 302 16.56 -28.85 -7.24
C ALA A 302 16.67 -28.34 -5.79
N TYR A 303 16.05 -27.21 -5.53
CA TYR A 303 15.99 -26.53 -4.24
C TYR A 303 14.54 -26.22 -3.88
N TYR A 304 14.26 -26.03 -2.59
CA TYR A 304 12.91 -25.76 -2.11
C TYR A 304 12.86 -25.10 -0.74
N MET A 305 11.74 -24.44 -0.46
CA MET A 305 11.31 -24.06 0.87
C MET A 305 9.87 -24.54 1.07
N ARG A 306 9.66 -25.40 2.06
CA ARG A 306 8.36 -26.00 2.34
C ARG A 306 7.98 -25.80 3.77
N TYR A 307 6.69 -25.60 4.00
CA TYR A 307 6.16 -25.59 5.35
C TYR A 307 4.71 -26.08 5.42
N THR A 308 4.33 -26.56 6.60
CA THR A 308 2.95 -26.97 6.90
C THR A 308 2.54 -26.41 8.26
N PRO A 309 1.30 -25.93 8.44
CA PRO A 309 0.79 -25.55 9.75
C PRO A 309 0.93 -26.70 10.76
N THR A 310 1.32 -26.36 11.99
CA THR A 310 1.39 -27.32 13.10
C THR A 310 0.12 -27.28 13.94
N ARG A 311 0.10 -28.01 15.05
CA ARG A 311 -1.00 -27.94 16.03
C ARG A 311 -0.92 -26.68 16.90
N THR A 312 0.26 -26.07 17.02
CA THR A 312 0.44 -24.82 17.73
C THR A 312 -0.05 -23.70 16.81
N PRO A 313 -0.98 -22.84 17.27
CA PRO A 313 -1.42 -21.68 16.48
C PRO A 313 -0.23 -20.85 16.00
N ASP A 314 -0.28 -20.46 14.73
CA ASP A 314 0.73 -19.60 14.08
C ASP A 314 2.16 -20.13 14.05
N CYS A 315 2.30 -21.45 14.25
CA CYS A 315 3.56 -22.17 14.08
C CYS A 315 3.49 -23.11 12.87
N TYR A 316 4.61 -23.20 12.16
CA TYR A 316 4.75 -23.97 10.94
C TYR A 316 5.99 -24.85 11.02
N ALA A 317 5.87 -26.11 10.60
CA ALA A 317 7.00 -27.01 10.44
C ALA A 317 7.60 -26.79 9.06
N PHE A 318 8.85 -26.32 9.02
CA PHE A 318 9.63 -26.06 7.83
C PHE A 318 10.57 -27.22 7.49
N GLU A 319 10.72 -27.46 6.20
CA GLU A 319 11.80 -28.25 5.60
C GLU A 319 12.30 -27.45 4.39
N THR A 320 13.58 -27.09 4.39
CA THR A 320 14.17 -26.27 3.35
C THR A 320 15.44 -26.92 2.81
N ARG A 321 15.68 -26.75 1.51
CA ARG A 321 16.97 -27.03 0.87
C ARG A 321 17.26 -25.82 0.00
N THR A 322 18.05 -24.89 0.53
CA THR A 322 18.29 -23.57 -0.09
C THR A 322 19.76 -23.40 -0.47
N ILE A 323 20.08 -22.35 -1.22
CA ILE A 323 21.45 -21.98 -1.55
C ILE A 323 22.09 -21.27 -0.35
N THR A 324 21.30 -20.52 0.41
CA THR A 324 21.69 -19.92 1.70
C THR A 324 22.33 -20.95 2.64
N ASP A 325 21.76 -22.15 2.70
CA ASP A 325 22.23 -23.24 3.57
C ASP A 325 23.27 -24.14 2.87
N GLY A 326 23.81 -23.72 1.72
CA GLY A 326 24.78 -24.53 0.95
C GLY A 326 24.19 -25.82 0.37
N GLY A 327 22.87 -25.90 0.23
CA GLY A 327 22.15 -27.05 -0.30
C GLY A 327 21.93 -28.20 0.68
N SER A 328 22.23 -28.03 1.98
CA SER A 328 21.80 -28.95 3.03
C SER A 328 20.29 -28.90 3.23
N VAL A 329 19.73 -29.99 3.78
CA VAL A 329 18.34 -30.00 4.22
C VAL A 329 18.29 -29.51 5.66
N GLU A 330 17.57 -28.41 5.87
CA GLU A 330 17.32 -27.83 7.17
C GLU A 330 15.85 -28.05 7.57
N THR A 331 15.61 -28.26 8.85
CA THR A 331 14.26 -28.43 9.40
C THR A 331 14.10 -27.65 10.69
N GLY A 332 12.90 -27.14 10.95
CA GLY A 332 12.60 -26.40 12.16
C GLY A 332 11.13 -26.06 12.28
N GLU A 333 10.67 -25.83 13.50
CA GLU A 333 9.35 -25.23 13.73
C GLU A 333 9.55 -23.74 13.99
N TYR A 334 8.82 -22.90 13.25
CA TYR A 334 8.90 -21.46 13.35
C TYR A 334 7.51 -20.86 13.54
N CYS A 335 7.41 -19.88 14.43
CA CYS A 335 6.16 -19.24 14.82
C CYS A 335 6.19 -17.74 14.55
N ARG A 336 5.00 -17.19 14.34
CA ARG A 336 4.77 -15.74 14.34
C ARG A 336 4.30 -15.30 15.71
#